data_AF-A0A3C1WX64-F1
#
_entry.id   AF-A0A3C1WX64-F1
#
_cell.length_a   1.000
_cell.length_b   1.000
_cell.length_c   1.000
_cell.angle_alpha   90.00
_cell.angle_beta   90.00
_cell.angle_gamma   90.00
#
_symmetry.space_group_name_H-M   'P 1'
#
loop_
_entity.id
_entity.type
_entity.pdbx_description
1 polymer ?
#
loop_
_entity_poly.entity_id
_entity_poly.type
_entity_poly.pdbx_seq_one_letter_code
_entity_poly.pdbx_strand_id
1 'polypeptide(L)' 'KTASDLIGPLNGEVIEINPNIQKSPELINDKPYENWICKISSQDDMENKELFLDASRYDELTR' A
#
# COMPACT_ATOMS: atom_id res chain seq x y z
N LYS A 1 10.34 -1.76 -18.52
CA LYS A 1 9.15 -0.97 -18.16
C LYS A 1 7.95 -1.90 -18.21
N THR A 2 7.39 -2.20 -17.06
CA THR A 2 6.21 -3.05 -16.89
C THR A 2 5.17 -2.22 -16.14
N ALA A 3 3.90 -2.35 -16.51
CA ALA A 3 2.80 -1.79 -15.75
C ALA A 3 2.24 -2.90 -14.86
N SER A 4 1.92 -2.58 -13.61
CA SER A 4 1.21 -3.47 -12.70
C SER A 4 0.00 -2.71 -12.20
N ASP A 5 -1.14 -3.38 -12.18
CA ASP A 5 -2.33 -2.84 -11.54
C ASP A 5 -2.12 -2.85 -10.02
N LEU A 6 -2.72 -1.85 -9.36
CA LEU A 6 -2.76 -1.77 -7.90
C LEU A 6 -4.09 -2.33 -7.42
N ILE A 7 -4.02 -3.33 -6.55
CA ILE A 7 -5.19 -3.93 -5.91
C ILE A 7 -5.32 -3.31 -4.52
N GLY A 8 -6.50 -2.80 -4.20
CA GLY A 8 -6.79 -2.26 -2.87
C GLY A 8 -6.66 -3.34 -1.80
N PRO A 9 -6.02 -3.07 -0.66
CA PRO A 9 -5.76 -4.09 0.36
C PRO A 9 -6.97 -4.34 1.28
N LEU A 10 -8.02 -3.50 1.21
CA LEU A 10 -9.21 -3.55 2.06
C LEU A 10 -10.39 -2.79 1.39
N ASN A 11 -11.61 -2.99 1.90
CA ASN A 11 -12.77 -2.20 1.50
C ASN A 11 -12.74 -0.82 2.14
N GLY A 12 -12.87 0.22 1.32
CA GLY A 12 -12.83 1.57 1.82
C GLY A 12 -12.92 2.62 0.72
N GLU A 13 -12.76 3.88 1.12
CA GLU A 13 -12.79 5.02 0.23
C GLU A 13 -11.42 5.71 0.20
N VAL A 14 -10.94 6.07 -1.00
CA VAL A 14 -9.70 6.83 -1.15
C VAL A 14 -9.94 8.27 -0.71
N ILE A 15 -9.26 8.68 0.35
CA ILE A 15 -9.39 10.04 0.92
C ILE A 15 -8.28 10.98 0.45
N GLU A 16 -7.14 10.45 0.01
CA GLU A 16 -5.99 11.25 -0.42
C GLU A 16 -5.10 10.47 -1.39
N ILE A 17 -4.48 11.16 -2.34
CA ILE A 17 -3.44 10.63 -3.23
C ILE A 17 -2.18 11.46 -3.01
N ASN A 18 -1.02 10.82 -2.92
CA ASN A 18 0.23 11.53 -2.66
C ASN A 18 0.64 12.37 -3.88
N PRO A 19 0.64 13.71 -3.78
CA PRO A 19 0.96 14.57 -4.93
C PRO A 19 2.45 14.55 -5.29
N ASN A 20 3.32 14.10 -4.38
CA ASN A 20 4.77 14.07 -4.62
C ASN A 20 5.13 12.99 -5.62
N ILE A 21 4.54 11.79 -5.51
CA ILE A 21 4.81 10.69 -6.44
C ILE A 21 4.19 10.92 -7.82
N GLN A 22 3.17 11.79 -7.94
CA GLN A 22 2.64 12.18 -9.24
C GLN A 22 3.64 13.01 -10.04
N LYS A 23 4.49 13.79 -9.35
CA LYS A 23 5.56 14.59 -9.96
C LYS A 23 6.85 13.79 -10.10
N SER A 24 7.11 12.90 -9.14
CA SER A 24 8.36 12.12 -9.00
C SER A 24 8.05 10.66 -8.64
N PRO A 25 7.63 9.82 -9.61
CA PRO A 25 7.27 8.42 -9.37
C PRO A 25 8.46 7.55 -8.92
N GLU A 26 9.69 7.96 -9.23
CA GLU A 26 10.93 7.31 -8.81
C GLU A 26 11.08 7.22 -7.28
N LEU A 27 10.43 8.12 -6.53
CA LEU A 27 10.48 8.14 -5.07
C LEU A 27 9.92 6.86 -4.44
N ILE A 28 8.99 6.17 -5.13
CA ILE A 28 8.45 4.87 -4.68
C ILE A 28 9.55 3.80 -4.72
N ASN A 29 10.46 3.86 -5.69
CA ASN A 29 11.56 2.90 -5.80
C ASN A 29 12.65 3.19 -4.77
N ASP A 30 13.01 4.47 -4.61
CA ASP A 30 14.11 4.87 -3.72
C ASP A 30 13.74 4.72 -2.25
N LYS A 31 12.51 5.10 -1.89
CA LYS A 31 12.03 5.13 -0.51
C LYS A 31 10.57 4.69 -0.40
N PRO A 32 10.28 3.39 -0.57
CA PRO A 32 8.92 2.87 -0.66
C PRO A 32 8.09 3.09 0.61
N TYR A 33 8.72 3.06 1.79
CA TYR A 33 8.02 3.25 3.07
C TYR A 33 7.82 4.73 3.45
N GLU A 34 8.60 5.65 2.88
CA GLU A 34 8.40 7.09 3.08
C GLU A 34 7.39 7.65 2.07
N ASN A 35 7.21 6.99 0.92
CA ASN A 35 6.37 7.46 -0.19
C ASN A 35 5.15 6.56 -0.38
N TRP A 36 4.06 6.94 0.28
CA TRP A 36 2.75 6.30 0.14
C TRP A 36 2.09 6.63 -1.21
N ILE A 37 1.19 5.76 -1.67
CA ILE A 37 0.46 5.94 -2.94
C ILE A 37 -0.86 6.67 -2.72
N CYS A 38 -1.72 6.12 -1.87
CA CYS A 38 -2.99 6.71 -1.46
C CYS A 38 -3.26 6.43 0.02
N LYS A 39 -4.15 7.24 0.62
CA LYS A 39 -4.73 6.98 1.93
C LYS A 39 -6.17 6.53 1.73
N ILE A 40 -6.57 5.51 2.49
CA ILE A 40 -7.88 4.89 2.39
C ILE A 40 -8.54 4.98 3.76
N SER A 41 -9.80 5.43 3.81
CA SER A 41 -10.66 5.28 4.98
C SER A 41 -11.23 3.87 4.96
N SER A 42 -10.81 3.04 5.92
CA SER A 42 -11.28 1.66 6.03
C SER A 42 -12.76 1.58 6.39
N GLN A 43 -13.47 0.64 5.77
CA GLN A 43 -14.80 0.18 6.18
C GLN A 43 -14.75 -1.22 6.83
N ASP A 44 -13.59 -1.88 6.79
CA ASP A 44 -13.36 -3.18 7.41
C ASP A 44 -12.89 -3.05 8.87
N ASP A 45 -13.09 -4.11 9.65
CA ASP A 45 -12.59 -4.21 11.02
C ASP A 45 -11.07 -4.35 11.06
N MET A 46 -10.38 -3.26 11.44
CA MET A 46 -8.92 -3.22 11.52
C MET A 46 -8.33 -4.06 12.67
N GLU A 47 -9.15 -4.53 13.62
CA GLU A 47 -8.71 -5.47 14.66
C GLU A 47 -8.62 -6.91 14.14
N ASN A 48 -9.24 -7.20 12.99
CA ASN A 48 -9.16 -8.51 12.35
C ASN A 48 -7.77 -8.77 11.75
N LYS A 49 -6.97 -9.51 12.50
CA LYS A 49 -5.59 -9.90 12.13
C LYS A 49 -5.50 -10.81 10.91
N GLU A 50 -6.61 -11.34 10.42
CA GLU A 50 -6.61 -12.17 9.20
C GLU A 50 -6.68 -11.34 7.91
N LEU A 51 -6.97 -10.04 8.00
CA LEU A 51 -7.00 -9.15 6.83
C LEU A 51 -5.59 -8.84 6.28
N PHE A 52 -4.57 -8.85 7.14
CA PHE A 52 -3.21 -8.47 6.77
C PHE A 52 -2.18 -9.45 7.31
N LEU A 53 -1.07 -9.57 6.59
CA LEU A 53 0.09 -10.30 7.07
C LEU A 53 0.94 -9.40 7.97
N ASP A 54 1.46 -9.97 9.06
CA ASP A 54 2.56 -9.36 9.79
C ASP A 54 3.88 -9.48 9.00
N ALA A 55 4.90 -8.75 9.45
CA ALA A 55 6.20 -8.70 8.77
C ALA A 55 6.88 -10.07 8.68
N SER A 56 6.75 -10.91 9.71
CA SER A 56 7.36 -12.25 9.75
C SER A 56 6.70 -13.18 8.73
N ARG A 57 5.36 -13.21 8.70
CA ARG A 57 4.59 -14.01 7.73
C ARG A 57 4.85 -13.57 6.29
N TYR A 58 5.02 -12.27 6.05
CA TYR A 58 5.34 -11.78 4.71
C TYR A 58 6.77 -12.14 4.26
N ASP A 59 7.76 -12.08 5.16
CA ASP A 59 9.13 -12.54 4.88
C ASP A 59 9.16 -14.05 4.57
N GLU A 60 8.39 -14.87 5.29
CA GLU A 60 8.26 -16.30 4.99
C GLU A 60 7.65 -16.58 3.61
N LEU A 61 6.68 -15.77 3.16
CA LEU A 61 6.04 -15.94 1.85
C LEU A 61 6.93 -15.54 0.67
N THR A 62 7.86 -14.60 0.89
CA THR A 62 8.65 -13.95 -0.18
C THR A 62 10.09 -14.46 -0.28
N ARG A 63 10.50 -15.32 0.65
CA ARG A 63 11.80 -16.02 0.62
C ARG A 63 11.88 -17.15 -0.38
#